data_AF-A0A4R8I7L8-F1
#
_entry.id   AF-A0A4R8I7L8-F1
#
_cell.length_a   1.000
_cell.length_b   1.000
_cell.length_c   1.000
_cell.angle_alpha   90.00
_cell.angle_beta   90.00
_cell.angle_gamma   90.00
#
_symmetry.space_group_name_H-M   'P 1'
#
loop_
_entity.id
_entity.type
_entity.pdbx_description
1 polymer ?
#
loop_
_entity_poly.entity_id
_entity_poly.type
_entity_poly.pdbx_seq_one_letter_code
_entity_poly.pdbx_strand_id
1 'polypeptide(L)'
;MAILTYENYTTAIKSWAEVKSNYTDIQKVISPEQVFILSREQIEWFDKENEAETYFRADIGVWENNLVLILTPRTNAGDVKTLENYEFCPLQFLENDLTLLQTKTYTVKSTYVLSKDLTKSQEDTDLNLPIMNEPVTGQLKAVDEIESWRENAMDYLQRESVEFKGERLFQSFYIPKADLLHDEQNTRDIVCVFGFKYSAVYQRLLATLIFISNATGEKVGAPGAVYAVQSDPSNTYDWSRPVPPYIPG
;
A
#
# COMPACT_ATOMS: atom_id res chain seq x y z
N MET A 1 14.53 -14.69 8.88
CA MET A 1 13.07 -14.41 8.91
C MET A 1 12.70 -14.05 10.33
N ALA A 2 11.94 -12.97 10.51
CA ALA A 2 11.49 -12.54 11.82
C ALA A 2 10.12 -13.18 12.11
N ILE A 3 10.01 -13.86 13.24
CA ILE A 3 8.85 -14.71 13.59
C ILE A 3 8.31 -14.31 14.96
N LEU A 4 6.99 -14.22 15.09
CA LEU A 4 6.28 -14.09 16.36
C LEU A 4 5.55 -15.40 16.66
N THR A 5 5.69 -15.89 17.89
CA THR A 5 4.76 -16.92 18.39
C THR A 5 3.34 -16.35 18.50
N TYR A 6 2.32 -17.20 18.59
CA TYR A 6 0.95 -16.75 18.82
C TYR A 6 0.80 -15.80 20.04
N GLU A 7 1.54 -16.09 21.12
CA GLU A 7 1.56 -15.26 22.33
C GLU A 7 2.19 -13.88 22.07
N ASN A 8 3.33 -13.85 21.36
CA ASN A 8 4.01 -12.61 21.01
C ASN A 8 3.20 -11.78 20.01
N TYR A 9 2.55 -12.43 19.04
CA TYR A 9 1.58 -11.80 18.14
C TYR A 9 0.47 -11.11 18.93
N THR A 10 -0.19 -11.84 19.84
CA THR A 10 -1.28 -11.30 20.67
C THR A 10 -0.80 -10.13 21.52
N THR A 11 0.42 -10.22 22.05
CA THR A 11 1.06 -9.15 22.83
C THR A 11 1.37 -7.93 21.98
N ALA A 12 1.86 -8.12 20.75
CA ALA A 12 2.18 -7.03 19.83
C ALA A 12 0.93 -6.25 19.41
N ILE A 13 -0.17 -6.95 19.11
CA ILE A 13 -1.46 -6.32 18.78
C ILE A 13 -2.00 -5.50 19.96
N LYS A 14 -1.95 -6.04 21.18
CA LYS A 14 -2.34 -5.31 22.39
C LYS A 14 -1.46 -4.08 22.63
N SER A 15 -0.16 -4.22 22.43
CA SER A 15 0.80 -3.12 22.58
C SER A 15 0.49 -1.98 21.61
N TRP A 16 0.17 -2.30 20.35
CA TRP A 16 -0.29 -1.26 19.41
C TRP A 16 -1.61 -0.61 19.83
N ALA A 17 -2.56 -1.39 20.34
CA ALA A 17 -3.83 -0.85 20.84
C ALA A 17 -3.66 0.15 21.99
N GLU A 18 -2.64 -0.04 22.83
CA GLU A 18 -2.27 0.90 23.89
C GLU A 18 -1.53 2.11 23.33
N VAL A 19 -0.48 1.88 22.53
CA VAL A 19 0.38 2.93 21.96
C VAL A 19 -0.41 3.93 21.12
N LYS A 20 -1.35 3.47 20.29
CA LYS A 20 -2.11 4.34 19.38
C LYS A 20 -3.00 5.37 20.09
N SER A 21 -3.27 5.18 21.39
CA SER A 21 -4.04 6.12 22.20
C SER A 21 -3.20 7.26 22.80
N ASN A 22 -1.87 7.19 22.68
CA ASN A 22 -0.93 8.18 23.21
C ASN A 22 0.05 8.64 22.13
N TYR A 23 -0.06 9.91 21.74
CA TYR A 23 0.82 10.51 20.73
C TYR A 23 2.31 10.38 21.06
N THR A 24 2.70 10.54 22.33
CA THR A 24 4.11 10.46 22.74
C THR A 24 4.66 9.05 22.54
N ASP A 25 3.82 8.03 22.68
CA ASP A 25 4.23 6.64 22.46
C ASP A 25 4.24 6.30 20.97
N ILE A 26 3.30 6.84 20.18
CA ILE A 26 3.33 6.75 18.71
C ILE A 26 4.67 7.30 18.17
N GLN A 27 5.11 8.46 18.65
CA GLN A 27 6.36 9.09 18.23
C GLN A 27 7.60 8.23 18.47
N LYS A 28 7.54 7.25 19.38
CA LYS A 28 8.67 6.34 19.65
C LYS A 28 8.73 5.18 18.66
N VAL A 29 7.61 4.82 18.04
CA VAL A 29 7.49 3.60 17.22
C VAL A 29 7.26 3.87 15.73
N ILE A 30 6.85 5.09 15.36
CA ILE A 30 6.58 5.48 13.98
C ILE A 30 7.34 6.78 13.65
N SER A 31 8.12 6.72 12.57
CA SER A 31 8.56 7.88 11.82
C SER A 31 7.98 7.84 10.40
N PRO A 32 7.49 8.97 9.84
CA PRO A 32 6.87 9.00 8.52
C PRO A 32 7.78 8.54 7.36
N GLU A 33 9.09 8.57 7.57
CA GLU A 33 10.12 8.22 6.58
C GLU A 33 10.43 6.71 6.54
N GLN A 34 9.89 5.95 7.49
CA GLN A 34 10.14 4.51 7.56
C GLN A 34 9.17 3.72 6.67
N VAL A 35 9.61 2.55 6.26
CA VAL A 35 8.92 1.63 5.37
C VAL A 35 8.95 0.21 5.92
N PHE A 36 8.04 -0.63 5.42
CA PHE A 36 8.15 -2.08 5.57
C PHE A 36 8.81 -2.66 4.32
N ILE A 37 9.57 -3.74 4.50
CA ILE A 37 10.17 -4.49 3.40
C ILE A 37 9.76 -5.94 3.57
N LEU A 38 8.94 -6.43 2.64
CA LEU A 38 8.53 -7.82 2.58
C LEU A 38 9.45 -8.57 1.62
N SER A 39 10.11 -9.61 2.11
CA SER A 39 10.90 -10.48 1.22
C SER A 39 9.99 -11.46 0.48
N ARG A 40 10.48 -11.96 -0.66
CA ARG A 40 9.80 -12.99 -1.44
C ARG A 40 9.46 -14.23 -0.62
N GLU A 41 10.36 -14.67 0.26
CA GLU A 41 10.11 -15.83 1.12
C GLU A 41 8.89 -15.59 2.03
N GLN A 42 8.73 -14.36 2.54
CA GLN A 42 7.58 -14.01 3.36
C GLN A 42 6.28 -13.95 2.55
N ILE A 43 6.35 -13.45 1.32
CA ILE A 43 5.20 -13.39 0.41
C ILE A 43 4.76 -14.80 -0.01
N GLU A 44 5.72 -15.68 -0.33
CA GLU A 44 5.46 -17.08 -0.68
C GLU A 44 4.90 -17.87 0.51
N TRP A 45 5.45 -17.65 1.71
CA TRP A 45 4.87 -18.19 2.95
C TRP A 45 3.43 -17.71 3.15
N PHE A 46 3.21 -16.40 2.97
CA PHE A 46 1.92 -15.79 3.20
C PHE A 46 0.85 -16.31 2.24
N ASP A 47 1.19 -16.48 0.96
CA ASP A 47 0.29 -17.07 -0.02
C ASP A 47 -0.02 -18.54 0.28
N LYS A 48 1.00 -19.32 0.65
CA LYS A 48 0.84 -20.74 0.98
C LYS A 48 -0.08 -20.95 2.18
N GLU A 49 0.06 -20.14 3.23
CA GLU A 49 -0.72 -20.30 4.46
C GLU A 49 -2.13 -19.72 4.35
N ASN A 50 -2.36 -18.75 3.46
CA ASN A 50 -3.61 -18.02 3.32
C ASN A 50 -4.59 -18.70 2.36
N GLU A 51 -5.74 -19.09 2.90
CA GLU A 51 -6.78 -19.82 2.17
C GLU A 51 -7.77 -18.88 1.46
N ALA A 52 -7.94 -17.64 1.95
CA ALA A 52 -8.86 -16.67 1.35
C ALA A 52 -8.40 -16.26 -0.07
N GLU A 53 -9.31 -16.27 -1.05
CA GLU A 53 -8.95 -16.10 -2.46
C GLU A 53 -8.55 -14.67 -2.86
N THR A 54 -9.25 -13.66 -2.34
CA THR A 54 -9.16 -12.30 -2.90
C THR A 54 -8.17 -11.39 -2.18
N TYR A 55 -8.17 -11.43 -0.85
CA TYR A 55 -7.42 -10.47 -0.03
C TYR A 55 -6.61 -11.18 1.04
N PHE A 56 -5.34 -10.80 1.10
CA PHE A 56 -4.50 -10.96 2.28
C PHE A 56 -4.92 -9.99 3.39
N ARG A 57 -4.55 -10.31 4.63
CA ARG A 57 -4.66 -9.41 5.77
C ARG A 57 -3.32 -9.33 6.49
N ALA A 58 -2.86 -8.11 6.73
CA ALA A 58 -1.70 -7.87 7.58
C ALA A 58 -2.12 -6.99 8.76
N ASP A 59 -1.76 -7.39 9.97
CA ASP A 59 -2.07 -6.66 11.19
C ASP A 59 -0.87 -5.82 11.63
N ILE A 60 -1.16 -4.71 12.32
CA ILE A 60 -0.15 -3.83 12.89
C ILE A 60 -0.01 -4.10 14.37
N GLY A 61 1.23 -4.31 14.80
CA GLY A 61 1.60 -4.50 16.19
C GLY A 61 2.75 -3.59 16.61
N VAL A 62 3.04 -3.59 17.90
CA VAL A 62 4.30 -3.04 18.44
C VAL A 62 5.06 -4.17 19.10
N TRP A 63 6.27 -4.46 18.62
CA TRP A 63 7.14 -5.49 19.17
C TRP A 63 8.54 -4.92 19.36
N GLU A 64 9.15 -5.16 20.53
CA GLU A 64 10.50 -4.65 20.86
C GLU A 64 10.66 -3.14 20.56
N ASN A 65 9.66 -2.34 20.92
CA ASN A 65 9.57 -0.89 20.67
C ASN A 65 9.61 -0.47 19.19
N ASN A 66 9.29 -1.36 18.26
CA ASN A 66 9.15 -1.05 16.85
C ASN A 66 7.72 -1.32 16.39
N LEU A 67 7.19 -0.48 15.51
CA LEU A 67 5.98 -0.84 14.78
C LEU A 67 6.31 -2.01 13.85
N VAL A 68 5.46 -3.03 13.82
CA VAL A 68 5.63 -4.22 12.99
C VAL A 68 4.38 -4.47 12.15
N LEU A 69 4.59 -4.88 10.90
CA LEU A 69 3.55 -5.40 10.03
C LEU A 69 3.60 -6.93 10.09
N ILE A 70 2.55 -7.53 10.63
CA ILE A 70 2.44 -8.97 10.89
C ILE A 70 1.56 -9.59 9.81
N LEU A 71 2.08 -10.59 9.12
CA LEU A 71 1.37 -11.31 8.07
C LEU A 71 0.38 -12.27 8.71
N THR A 72 -0.92 -12.02 8.53
CA THR A 72 -1.99 -12.78 9.20
C THR A 72 -2.84 -13.53 8.18
N PRO A 73 -2.46 -14.76 7.80
CA PRO A 73 -3.22 -15.61 6.89
C PRO A 73 -4.67 -15.74 7.32
N ARG A 74 -5.58 -15.86 6.36
CA ARG A 74 -7.01 -16.03 6.59
C ARG A 74 -7.48 -17.41 6.17
N THR A 75 -8.51 -17.89 6.85
CA THR A 75 -9.22 -19.13 6.50
C THR A 75 -10.17 -18.89 5.32
N ASN A 76 -10.69 -19.96 4.72
CA ASN A 76 -11.74 -19.89 3.69
C ASN A 76 -13.01 -19.13 4.15
N ALA A 77 -13.30 -19.11 5.46
CA ALA A 77 -14.42 -18.36 6.03
C ALA A 77 -14.14 -16.84 6.11
N GLY A 78 -12.90 -16.42 5.88
CA GLY A 78 -12.45 -15.05 6.02
C GLY A 78 -11.98 -14.67 7.42
N ASP A 79 -11.94 -15.60 8.37
CA ASP A 79 -11.40 -15.35 9.71
C ASP A 79 -9.86 -15.37 9.71
N VAL A 80 -9.25 -14.76 10.72
CA VAL A 80 -7.80 -14.87 10.93
C VAL A 80 -7.45 -16.32 11.28
N LYS A 81 -6.55 -16.93 10.52
CA LYS A 81 -6.05 -18.28 10.77
C LYS A 81 -5.15 -18.26 12.00
N THR A 82 -5.44 -19.15 12.94
CA THR A 82 -4.61 -19.32 14.13
C THR A 82 -3.41 -20.19 13.77
N LEU A 83 -2.22 -19.64 13.90
CA LEU A 83 -0.94 -20.30 13.63
C LEU A 83 -0.08 -20.29 14.89
N GLU A 84 0.82 -21.25 15.01
CA GLU A 84 1.82 -21.25 16.10
C GLU A 84 2.79 -20.09 15.95
N ASN A 85 3.12 -19.75 14.70
CA ASN A 85 4.13 -18.78 14.31
C ASN A 85 3.60 -17.89 13.18
N TYR A 86 3.84 -16.59 13.30
CA TYR A 86 3.49 -15.57 12.31
C TYR A 86 4.76 -14.88 11.83
N GLU A 87 4.86 -14.67 10.52
CA GLU A 87 5.92 -13.84 9.98
C GLU A 87 5.58 -12.35 10.12
N PHE A 88 6.61 -11.55 10.37
CA PHE A 88 6.44 -10.10 10.44
C PHE A 88 7.62 -9.37 9.81
N CYS A 89 7.42 -8.09 9.54
CA CYS A 89 8.49 -7.17 9.16
C CYS A 89 8.42 -5.91 10.05
N PRO A 90 9.56 -5.48 10.64
CA PRO A 90 9.61 -4.24 11.39
C PRO A 90 9.63 -3.04 10.45
N LEU A 91 9.09 -1.93 10.95
CA LEU A 91 9.18 -0.62 10.33
C LEU A 91 10.64 -0.14 10.40
N GLN A 92 11.24 0.20 9.27
CA GLN A 92 12.67 0.50 9.17
C GLN A 92 12.96 1.60 8.13
N PHE A 93 14.15 2.21 8.21
CA PHE A 93 14.61 3.15 7.18
C PHE A 93 15.13 2.38 5.96
N LEU A 94 14.94 2.96 4.78
CA LEU A 94 15.61 2.47 3.58
C LEU A 94 17.12 2.70 3.70
N GLU A 95 17.91 1.71 3.30
CA GLU A 95 19.37 1.83 3.26
C GLU A 95 19.86 2.67 2.07
N ASN A 96 19.07 2.74 1.00
CA ASN A 96 19.39 3.44 -0.24
C ASN A 96 18.13 4.10 -0.83
N ASP A 97 18.33 5.11 -1.69
CA ASP A 97 17.25 5.80 -2.37
C ASP A 97 16.43 4.87 -3.27
N LEU A 98 15.11 5.11 -3.31
CA LEU A 98 14.17 4.36 -4.15
C LEU A 98 13.86 5.17 -5.43
N THR A 99 14.17 4.60 -6.60
CA THR A 99 13.94 5.26 -7.91
C THR A 99 12.68 4.73 -8.59
N LEU A 100 11.62 5.54 -8.63
CA LEU A 100 10.36 5.21 -9.33
C LEU A 100 10.46 5.60 -10.81
N LEU A 101 10.19 4.67 -11.73
CA LEU A 101 10.13 4.96 -13.18
C LEU A 101 8.68 5.00 -13.65
N GLN A 102 8.33 6.09 -14.32
CA GLN A 102 7.05 6.25 -15.00
C GLN A 102 7.23 6.31 -16.51
N THR A 103 6.59 5.39 -17.23
CA THR A 103 6.53 5.40 -18.70
C THR A 103 5.15 5.88 -19.16
N LYS A 104 5.09 7.02 -19.87
CA LYS A 104 3.86 7.54 -20.50
C LYS A 104 3.90 7.24 -22.01
N THR A 105 2.84 6.64 -22.54
CA THR A 105 2.73 6.32 -23.98
C THR A 105 1.66 7.18 -24.62
N TYR A 106 2.05 8.17 -25.42
CA TYR A 106 1.10 9.05 -26.13
C TYR A 106 0.77 8.47 -27.52
N THR A 107 -0.52 8.38 -27.86
CA THR A 107 -0.95 8.03 -29.23
C THR A 107 -1.31 9.30 -29.99
N VAL A 108 -0.51 9.69 -30.98
CA VAL A 108 -0.81 10.80 -31.88
C VAL A 108 -1.57 10.28 -33.11
N LYS A 109 -2.82 10.72 -33.31
CA LYS A 109 -3.59 10.43 -34.53
C LYS A 109 -3.58 11.66 -35.43
N SER A 110 -2.93 11.56 -36.59
CA SER A 110 -2.99 12.56 -37.65
C SER A 110 -3.85 12.03 -38.79
N THR A 111 -5.01 12.66 -39.00
CA THR A 111 -5.87 12.34 -40.15
C THR A 111 -5.58 13.35 -41.25
N TYR A 112 -5.20 12.87 -42.43
CA TYR A 112 -5.04 13.70 -43.62
C TYR A 112 -6.15 13.37 -44.60
N VAL A 113 -6.86 14.40 -45.06
CA VAL A 113 -7.80 14.28 -46.19
C VAL A 113 -7.08 14.77 -47.44
N LEU A 114 -6.98 13.90 -48.45
CA LEU A 114 -6.47 14.25 -49.77
C LEU A 114 -7.65 14.59 -50.68
N SER A 115 -7.51 15.62 -51.51
CA SER A 115 -8.53 15.97 -52.51
C SER A 115 -8.64 14.88 -53.58
N LYS A 116 -9.69 14.96 -54.41
CA LYS A 116 -9.87 14.04 -55.56
C LYS A 116 -8.72 14.10 -56.58
N ASP A 117 -7.95 15.19 -56.58
CA ASP A 117 -6.78 15.39 -57.45
C ASP A 117 -5.45 15.13 -56.70
N LEU A 118 -5.50 14.44 -55.54
CA LEU A 118 -4.36 14.09 -54.67
C LEU A 118 -3.57 15.29 -54.13
N THR A 119 -4.08 16.51 -54.26
CA THR A 119 -3.50 17.69 -53.60
C THR A 119 -3.98 17.75 -52.15
N LYS A 120 -3.08 18.08 -51.22
CA LYS A 120 -3.42 18.32 -49.81
C LYS A 120 -4.47 19.44 -49.76
N SER A 121 -5.73 19.11 -49.45
CA SER A 121 -6.75 20.13 -49.23
C SER A 121 -6.41 20.87 -47.94
N GLN A 122 -6.68 22.18 -47.93
CA GLN A 122 -6.45 23.15 -46.86
C GLN A 122 -6.42 22.54 -45.44
N GLU A 123 -5.42 22.96 -44.65
CA GLU A 123 -5.21 22.56 -43.26
C GLU A 123 -6.44 22.84 -42.37
N ASP A 124 -7.39 21.91 -42.33
CA ASP A 124 -8.16 21.65 -41.11
C ASP A 124 -7.27 20.76 -40.22
N THR A 125 -6.25 21.40 -39.65
CA THR A 125 -5.52 20.77 -38.57
C THR A 125 -6.38 20.92 -37.32
N ASP A 126 -7.34 20.02 -37.15
CA ASP A 126 -7.78 19.69 -35.79
C ASP A 126 -6.58 19.02 -35.11
N LEU A 127 -5.66 19.86 -34.64
CA LEU A 127 -4.74 19.53 -33.57
C LEU A 127 -5.63 19.25 -32.36
N ASN A 128 -6.19 18.03 -32.29
CA ASN A 128 -6.51 17.42 -31.01
C ASN A 128 -5.17 17.19 -30.32
N LEU A 129 -4.56 18.27 -29.83
CA LEU A 129 -3.63 18.20 -28.72
C LEU A 129 -4.37 17.37 -27.66
N PRO A 130 -3.79 16.29 -27.14
CA PRO A 130 -4.44 15.52 -26.11
C PRO A 130 -4.81 16.53 -25.02
N ILE A 131 -6.11 16.68 -24.78
CA ILE A 131 -6.59 17.43 -23.63
C ILE A 131 -5.81 16.83 -22.46
N MET A 132 -5.01 17.63 -21.74
CA MET A 132 -4.23 17.22 -20.56
C MET A 132 -5.14 16.75 -19.38
N ASN A 133 -6.35 16.29 -19.67
CA ASN A 133 -7.21 15.50 -18.80
C ASN A 133 -6.95 14.01 -19.03
N GLU A 134 -5.69 13.59 -19.09
CA GLU A 134 -5.41 12.17 -18.91
C GLU A 134 -5.68 11.79 -17.45
N PRO A 135 -6.22 10.60 -17.17
CA PRO A 135 -6.35 10.12 -15.80
C PRO A 135 -4.97 10.12 -15.14
N VAL A 136 -4.87 10.69 -13.93
CA VAL A 136 -3.65 10.60 -13.11
C VAL A 136 -3.28 9.12 -13.03
N THR A 137 -2.17 8.74 -13.66
CA THR A 137 -1.67 7.36 -13.63
C THR A 137 -1.43 6.93 -12.18
N GLY A 138 -1.65 5.66 -11.85
CA GLY A 138 -1.53 5.15 -10.47
C GLY A 138 -0.22 5.52 -9.75
N GLN A 139 0.89 5.62 -10.47
CA GLN A 139 2.20 6.00 -9.91
C GLN A 139 2.30 7.47 -9.46
N LEU A 140 1.78 8.42 -10.24
CA LEU A 140 1.76 9.85 -9.85
C LEU A 140 0.92 10.04 -8.59
N LYS A 141 -0.24 9.38 -8.56
CA LYS A 141 -1.11 9.38 -7.39
C LYS A 141 -0.40 8.79 -6.17
N ALA A 142 0.33 7.69 -6.34
CA ALA A 142 1.08 7.09 -5.24
C ALA A 142 2.20 7.99 -4.70
N VAL A 143 2.92 8.72 -5.56
CA VAL A 143 3.92 9.71 -5.11
C VAL A 143 3.25 10.80 -4.27
N ASP A 144 2.15 11.40 -4.76
CA ASP A 144 1.41 12.41 -4.02
C ASP A 144 0.88 11.88 -2.66
N GLU A 145 0.40 10.64 -2.63
CA GLU A 145 -0.09 9.98 -1.41
C GLU A 145 1.04 9.72 -0.39
N ILE A 146 2.24 9.35 -0.85
CA ILE A 146 3.45 9.16 -0.02
C ILE A 146 3.98 10.49 0.50
N GLU A 147 4.09 11.52 -0.36
CA GLU A 147 4.54 12.85 0.05
C GLU A 147 3.56 13.46 1.07
N SER A 148 2.26 13.32 0.83
CA SER A 148 1.22 13.74 1.77
C SER A 148 1.37 13.05 3.13
N TRP A 149 1.68 11.75 3.16
CA TRP A 149 1.99 11.04 4.41
C TRP A 149 3.23 11.63 5.08
N ARG A 150 4.34 11.76 4.36
CA ARG A 150 5.58 12.31 4.91
C ARG A 150 5.38 13.68 5.57
N GLU A 151 4.61 14.55 4.94
CA GLU A 151 4.36 15.91 5.42
C GLU A 151 3.36 15.97 6.58
N ASN A 152 2.27 15.18 6.53
CA ASN A 152 1.11 15.37 7.39
C ASN A 152 0.88 14.22 8.40
N ALA A 153 1.67 13.15 8.36
CA ALA A 153 1.45 11.96 9.19
C ALA A 153 1.49 12.27 10.68
N MET A 154 2.43 13.09 11.14
CA MET A 154 2.58 13.38 12.56
C MET A 154 1.40 14.20 13.10
N ASP A 155 0.89 15.14 12.32
CA ASP A 155 -0.30 15.93 12.69
C ASP A 155 -1.57 15.05 12.67
N TYR A 156 -1.69 14.18 11.67
CA TYR A 156 -2.75 13.18 11.58
C TYR A 156 -2.74 12.25 12.79
N LEU A 157 -1.59 11.65 13.12
CA LEU A 157 -1.44 10.74 14.26
C LEU A 157 -1.71 11.45 15.59
N GLN A 158 -1.28 12.70 15.74
CA GLN A 158 -1.58 13.51 16.92
C GLN A 158 -3.09 13.71 17.07
N ARG A 159 -3.76 14.14 15.99
CA ARG A 159 -5.20 14.37 16.00
C ARG A 159 -5.96 13.08 16.33
N GLU A 160 -5.64 11.98 15.66
CA GLU A 160 -6.35 10.71 15.85
C GLU A 160 -6.12 10.11 17.24
N SER A 161 -4.92 10.26 17.81
CA SER A 161 -4.64 9.83 19.19
C SER A 161 -5.30 10.72 20.24
N VAL A 162 -5.27 12.06 20.08
CA VAL A 162 -5.79 13.00 21.07
C VAL A 162 -7.31 13.12 21.02
N GLU A 163 -7.91 13.30 19.83
CA GLU A 163 -9.35 13.52 19.69
C GLU A 163 -10.15 12.21 19.74
N PHE A 164 -9.58 11.12 19.18
CA PHE A 164 -10.29 9.85 18.99
C PHE A 164 -9.65 8.67 19.72
N LYS A 165 -8.69 8.93 20.63
CA LYS A 165 -8.00 7.91 21.44
C LYS A 165 -7.39 6.78 20.60
N GLY A 166 -7.04 7.06 19.34
CA GLY A 166 -6.48 6.10 18.41
C GLY A 166 -7.46 5.03 17.91
N GLU A 167 -8.76 5.16 18.18
CA GLU A 167 -9.76 4.17 17.73
C GLU A 167 -9.81 4.04 16.20
N ARG A 168 -9.55 5.16 15.52
CA ARG A 168 -9.60 5.31 14.05
C ARG A 168 -8.25 5.10 13.39
N LEU A 169 -7.19 4.90 14.16
CA LEU A 169 -5.90 4.52 13.63
C LEU A 169 -5.95 3.06 13.16
N PHE A 170 -5.26 2.83 12.05
CA PHE A 170 -5.17 1.54 11.39
C PHE A 170 -4.77 0.43 12.37
N GLN A 171 -5.37 -0.74 12.20
CA GLN A 171 -5.07 -1.94 12.98
C GLN A 171 -4.69 -3.11 12.06
N SER A 172 -5.32 -3.14 10.90
CA SER A 172 -5.16 -4.17 9.89
C SER A 172 -5.28 -3.54 8.52
N PHE A 173 -4.51 -4.07 7.57
CA PHE A 173 -4.60 -3.75 6.16
C PHE A 173 -5.07 -4.97 5.38
N TYR A 174 -6.00 -4.75 4.46
CA TYR A 174 -6.45 -5.76 3.52
C TYR A 174 -5.77 -5.49 2.19
N ILE A 175 -5.03 -6.48 1.70
CA ILE A 175 -4.13 -6.33 0.57
C ILE A 175 -4.63 -7.26 -0.53
N PRO A 176 -5.01 -6.76 -1.71
CA PRO A 176 -5.35 -7.58 -2.86
C PRO A 176 -4.20 -8.54 -3.14
N LYS A 177 -4.50 -9.83 -3.37
CA LYS A 177 -3.44 -10.79 -3.70
C LYS A 177 -2.62 -10.35 -4.90
N ALA A 178 -3.25 -9.70 -5.88
CA ALA A 178 -2.60 -9.17 -7.08
C ALA A 178 -1.51 -8.10 -6.79
N ASP A 179 -1.60 -7.38 -5.66
CA ASP A 179 -0.62 -6.36 -5.28
C ASP A 179 0.69 -6.99 -4.76
N LEU A 180 0.64 -8.23 -4.25
CA LEU A 180 1.81 -8.95 -3.73
C LEU A 180 2.28 -10.08 -4.66
N LEU A 181 1.34 -10.74 -5.34
CA LEU A 181 1.59 -11.86 -6.24
C LEU A 181 1.59 -11.34 -7.68
N HIS A 182 2.74 -10.82 -8.10
CA HIS A 182 2.96 -10.47 -9.50
C HIS A 182 3.51 -11.69 -10.27
N ASP A 183 3.04 -11.86 -11.51
CA ASP A 183 3.41 -12.96 -12.41
C ASP A 183 4.86 -12.85 -12.93
N GLU A 184 5.60 -11.82 -12.53
CA GLU A 184 6.97 -11.59 -12.97
C GLU A 184 7.95 -12.39 -12.11
N GLN A 185 8.49 -13.45 -12.70
CA GLN A 185 9.40 -14.45 -12.10
C GLN A 185 10.60 -13.89 -11.31
N ASN A 186 10.88 -12.59 -11.43
CA ASN A 186 12.05 -11.92 -10.87
C ASN A 186 11.78 -11.02 -9.65
N THR A 187 10.54 -10.73 -9.25
CA THR A 187 10.30 -9.84 -8.09
C THR A 187 10.85 -10.48 -6.80
N ARG A 188 11.79 -9.82 -6.12
CA ARG A 188 12.46 -10.34 -4.91
C ARG A 188 11.95 -9.74 -3.61
N ASP A 189 11.80 -8.43 -3.54
CA ASP A 189 11.36 -7.75 -2.32
C ASP A 189 10.32 -6.68 -2.71
N ILE A 190 9.32 -6.48 -1.85
CA ILE A 190 8.30 -5.46 -1.99
C ILE A 190 8.47 -4.44 -0.85
N VAL A 191 8.59 -3.17 -1.21
CA VAL A 191 8.59 -2.08 -0.23
C VAL A 191 7.15 -1.63 -0.01
N CYS A 192 6.71 -1.63 1.24
CA CYS A 192 5.40 -1.10 1.61
C CYS A 192 5.60 0.24 2.30
N VAL A 193 5.08 1.30 1.69
CA VAL A 193 5.19 2.67 2.17
C VAL A 193 3.82 3.14 2.64
N PHE A 194 3.77 3.89 3.73
CA PHE A 194 2.53 4.54 4.12
C PHE A 194 2.17 5.68 3.15
N GLY A 195 0.89 5.81 2.87
CA GLY A 195 0.32 6.91 2.09
C GLY A 195 -1.00 7.38 2.67
N PHE A 196 -1.45 8.57 2.25
CA PHE A 196 -2.79 9.04 2.59
C PHE A 196 -3.76 8.94 1.43
N LYS A 197 -4.88 8.25 1.66
CA LYS A 197 -5.97 8.17 0.71
C LYS A 197 -7.21 8.87 1.24
N TYR A 198 -7.77 9.80 0.47
CA TYR A 198 -9.04 10.42 0.82
C TYR A 198 -10.19 9.44 0.59
N SER A 199 -10.97 9.17 1.64
CA SER A 199 -12.21 8.42 1.52
C SER A 199 -13.40 9.37 1.44
N ALA A 200 -14.06 9.40 0.28
CA ALA A 200 -15.30 10.16 0.11
C ALA A 200 -16.44 9.65 1.01
N VAL A 201 -16.45 8.34 1.30
CA VAL A 201 -17.47 7.69 2.16
C VAL A 201 -17.36 8.17 3.59
N TYR A 202 -16.13 8.24 4.11
CA TYR A 202 -15.88 8.68 5.49
C TYR A 202 -15.58 10.17 5.61
N GLN A 203 -15.50 10.89 4.48
CA GLN A 203 -15.11 12.29 4.37
C GLN A 203 -13.83 12.63 5.16
N ARG A 204 -12.82 11.75 5.07
CA ARG A 204 -11.55 11.88 5.81
C ARG A 204 -10.38 11.26 5.05
N LEU A 205 -9.17 11.71 5.40
CA LEU A 205 -7.93 11.05 5.00
C LEU A 205 -7.75 9.78 5.83
N LEU A 206 -7.37 8.70 5.16
CA LEU A 206 -7.07 7.40 5.76
C LEU A 206 -5.63 7.03 5.43
N ALA A 207 -4.89 6.54 6.42
CA ALA A 207 -3.63 5.89 6.18
C ALA A 207 -3.85 4.61 5.36
N THR A 208 -3.01 4.37 4.36
CA THR A 208 -2.99 3.16 3.54
C THR A 208 -1.56 2.70 3.31
N LEU A 209 -1.39 1.47 2.82
CA LEU A 209 -0.11 0.95 2.40
C LEU A 209 -0.05 0.90 0.87
N ILE A 210 0.99 1.51 0.33
CA ILE A 210 1.34 1.49 -1.09
C ILE A 210 2.44 0.47 -1.28
N PHE A 211 2.20 -0.49 -2.15
CA PHE A 211 3.12 -1.58 -2.46
C PHE A 211 3.94 -1.22 -3.69
N ILE A 212 5.26 -1.24 -3.53
CA ILE A 212 6.23 -0.84 -4.53
C ILE A 212 7.10 -2.07 -4.81
N SER A 213 6.95 -2.64 -6.01
CA SER A 213 7.72 -3.80 -6.46
C SER A 213 8.87 -3.38 -7.37
N ASN A 214 10.00 -4.09 -7.28
CA ASN A 214 11.13 -3.89 -8.18
C ASN A 214 10.93 -4.68 -9.48
N ALA A 215 10.72 -3.99 -10.60
CA ALA A 215 10.52 -4.58 -11.92
C ALA A 215 11.78 -5.29 -12.46
N THR A 216 12.96 -4.97 -11.92
CA THR A 216 14.24 -5.56 -12.37
C THR A 216 14.64 -6.81 -11.57
N GLY A 217 13.95 -7.09 -10.46
CA GLY A 217 14.23 -8.25 -9.59
C GLY A 217 15.51 -8.17 -8.76
N GLU A 218 16.13 -7.00 -8.71
CA GLU A 218 17.25 -6.74 -7.81
C GLU A 218 16.76 -6.51 -6.37
N LYS A 219 17.66 -6.65 -5.39
CA LYS A 219 17.34 -6.34 -3.98
C LYS A 219 16.92 -4.88 -3.85
N VAL A 220 16.04 -4.59 -2.89
CA VAL A 220 15.68 -3.21 -2.56
C VAL A 220 16.96 -2.42 -2.22
N GLY A 221 17.16 -1.30 -2.91
CA GLY A 221 18.34 -0.45 -2.78
C GLY A 221 19.55 -0.82 -3.65
N ALA A 222 19.44 -1.78 -4.57
CA ALA A 222 20.50 -2.06 -5.54
C ALA A 222 20.70 -0.88 -6.52
N PRO A 223 21.95 -0.55 -6.92
CA PRO A 223 22.22 0.52 -7.88
C PRO A 223 21.64 0.16 -9.25
N GLY A 224 20.59 0.87 -9.68
CA GLY A 224 19.90 0.63 -10.95
C GLY A 224 18.52 -0.04 -10.83
N ALA A 225 18.07 -0.35 -9.62
CA ALA A 225 16.73 -0.88 -9.37
C ALA A 225 15.64 0.14 -9.75
N VAL A 226 14.69 -0.31 -10.57
CA VAL A 226 13.55 0.49 -11.03
C VAL A 226 12.26 -0.09 -10.48
N TYR A 227 11.49 0.76 -9.80
CA TYR A 227 10.29 0.32 -9.10
C TYR A 227 9.02 0.83 -9.79
N ALA A 228 7.97 0.01 -9.77
CA ALA A 228 6.65 0.33 -10.31
C ALA A 228 5.59 0.28 -9.20
N VAL A 229 4.68 1.26 -9.20
CA VAL A 229 3.47 1.23 -8.36
C VAL A 229 2.30 0.69 -9.17
N GLN A 230 1.60 -0.30 -8.63
CA GLN A 230 0.38 -0.82 -9.24
C GLN A 230 -0.85 -0.01 -8.85
N SER A 231 -1.78 0.11 -9.81
CA SER A 231 -3.04 0.85 -9.65
C SER A 231 -4.14 -0.02 -9.02
N ASP A 232 -4.23 0.06 -7.70
CA ASP A 232 -5.40 0.05 -6.79
C ASP A 232 -6.74 -0.57 -7.26
N PRO A 233 -7.23 -1.58 -6.52
CA PRO A 233 -8.62 -1.65 -6.09
C PRO A 233 -8.72 -1.73 -4.55
N SER A 234 -8.71 -0.57 -3.88
CA SER A 234 -9.27 -0.33 -2.54
C SER A 234 -8.56 -1.02 -1.34
N ASN A 235 -7.36 -0.54 -0.97
CA ASN A 235 -6.62 -0.97 0.24
C ASN A 235 -7.08 -0.28 1.56
N THR A 236 -8.36 0.04 1.70
CA THR A 236 -8.90 0.71 2.90
C THR A 236 -10.21 0.08 3.34
N TYR A 237 -10.12 -1.00 4.12
CA TYR A 237 -11.21 -1.42 5.00
C TYR A 237 -10.77 -1.20 6.46
N ASP A 238 -11.31 -0.16 7.08
CA ASP A 238 -11.12 0.16 8.50
C ASP A 238 -12.03 -0.73 9.36
N TRP A 239 -11.43 -1.68 10.08
CA TRP A 239 -12.13 -2.56 11.05
C TRP A 239 -12.19 -1.95 12.46
N SER A 240 -12.13 -0.63 12.63
CA SER A 240 -12.58 0.02 13.87
C SER A 240 -14.10 -0.18 14.12
N ARG A 241 -14.81 -0.93 13.27
CA ARG A 241 -16.19 -1.35 13.49
C ARG A 241 -16.25 -2.67 14.25
N PRO A 242 -17.02 -2.76 15.35
CA PRO A 242 -17.36 -4.04 15.95
C PRO A 242 -18.32 -4.79 15.02
N VAL A 243 -17.82 -5.84 14.34
CA VAL A 243 -18.59 -6.90 13.64
C VAL A 243 -19.42 -6.42 12.41
N PRO A 244 -19.64 -7.24 11.36
CA PRO A 244 -20.31 -6.82 10.12
C PRO A 244 -21.79 -6.44 10.33
N PRO A 245 -22.40 -5.69 9.38
CA PRO A 245 -23.81 -5.34 9.45
C PRO A 245 -24.71 -6.58 9.29
N TYR A 246 -25.79 -6.57 10.08
CA TYR A 246 -26.95 -7.46 10.08
C TYR A 246 -27.17 -8.29 8.79
N ILE A 247 -27.19 -9.62 8.94
CA ILE A 247 -27.71 -10.55 7.93
C ILE A 247 -29.23 -10.71 8.21
N PRO A 248 -30.14 -10.29 7.32
CA PRO A 248 -31.54 -10.66 7.43
C PRO A 248 -31.67 -12.16 7.14
N GLY A 249 -32.43 -12.86 7.99
CA GLY A 249 -32.78 -14.28 7.82
C GLY A 249 -33.76 -14.55 6.69
#